data_AF-A0A534FLD0-F1
#
_entry.id   AF-A0A534FLD0-F1
#
_cell.length_a   1.000
_cell.length_b   1.000
_cell.length_c   1.000
_cell.angle_alpha   90.00
_cell.angle_beta   90.00
_cell.angle_gamma   90.00
#
_symmetry.space_group_name_H-M   'P 1'
#
loop_
_entity.id
_entity.type
_entity.pdbx_description
1 polymer ?
#
loop_
_entity_poly.entity_id
_entity_poly.type
_entity_poly.pdbx_seq_one_letter_code
_entity_poly.pdbx_strand_id
1 'polypeptide(L)'
;MAEWAAAEWAGWICKKDGRAQRVQMARQLQAWKQAGCRIEYLRLRSAHLALRRIAVRVRQGGHYVLRVDVVRRFSRDWRNFQRIYRPLADSWAVYENSGHAPRLLEKSRALRRAVKDAQKTARMYGTPLYVWENGKVVAKKP
;
A
#
# COMPACT_ATOMS: atom_id res chain seq x y z
N MET A 1 -18.97 8.49 -4.41
CA MET A 1 -18.58 8.06 -5.78
C MET A 1 -17.45 8.87 -6.39
N ALA A 2 -17.06 10.02 -5.80
CA ALA A 2 -15.92 10.82 -6.22
C ALA A 2 -14.68 10.49 -5.38
N GLU A 3 -13.75 9.67 -5.90
CA GLU A 3 -12.36 9.62 -5.39
C GLU A 3 -11.35 8.89 -6.31
N TRP A 4 -11.72 8.57 -7.55
CA TRP A 4 -10.90 7.73 -8.44
C TRP A 4 -10.07 8.52 -9.46
N ALA A 5 -10.25 9.85 -9.57
CA ALA A 5 -9.62 10.68 -10.60
C ALA A 5 -8.11 10.93 -10.39
N ALA A 6 -7.54 10.60 -9.22
CA ALA A 6 -6.13 10.83 -8.91
C ALA A 6 -5.20 9.62 -9.17
N ALA A 7 -5.73 8.48 -9.63
CA ALA A 7 -4.97 7.25 -9.86
C ALA A 7 -4.28 7.24 -11.24
N GLU A 8 -3.40 8.21 -11.51
CA GLU A 8 -2.77 8.38 -12.82
C GLU A 8 -1.49 7.57 -13.04
N TRP A 9 -0.89 6.99 -12.00
CA TRP A 9 0.27 6.08 -12.08
C TRP A 9 0.11 4.95 -11.07
N ALA A 10 1.12 4.07 -10.96
CA ALA A 10 1.21 3.10 -9.88
C ALA A 10 1.31 3.86 -8.53
N GLY A 11 0.17 4.28 -8.03
CA GLY A 11 -0.01 5.19 -6.93
C GLY A 11 -0.47 4.43 -5.71
N TRP A 12 -0.04 4.94 -4.56
CA TRP A 12 -0.40 4.44 -3.25
C TRP A 12 -1.34 5.45 -2.63
N ILE A 13 -2.47 5.00 -2.11
CA ILE A 13 -3.29 5.79 -1.21
C ILE A 13 -2.89 5.36 0.20
N CYS A 14 -2.22 6.23 0.97
CA CYS A 14 -2.22 6.03 2.42
C CYS A 14 -3.52 6.62 2.95
N LYS A 15 -4.32 5.80 3.64
CA LYS A 15 -5.44 6.29 4.43
C LYS A 15 -4.96 6.47 5.86
N LYS A 16 -4.91 7.73 6.30
CA LYS A 16 -4.70 8.11 7.71
C LYS A 16 -6.03 8.66 8.22
N ASP A 17 -6.57 8.09 9.29
CA ASP A 17 -7.84 8.53 9.90
C ASP A 17 -9.01 8.62 8.89
N GLY A 18 -9.05 7.68 7.94
CA GLY A 18 -10.08 7.65 6.88
C GLY A 18 -9.85 8.59 5.69
N ARG A 19 -8.84 9.48 5.71
CA ARG A 19 -8.55 10.43 4.62
C ARG A 19 -7.43 9.94 3.70
N ALA A 20 -7.66 9.98 2.38
CA ALA A 20 -6.67 9.65 1.37
C ALA A 20 -5.66 10.80 1.19
N GLN A 21 -4.36 10.52 1.32
CA GLN A 21 -3.30 11.48 1.01
C GLN A 21 -2.35 10.94 -0.07
N ARG A 22 -2.01 11.80 -1.04
CA ARG A 22 -1.04 11.49 -2.10
C ARG A 22 0.37 11.67 -1.57
N VAL A 23 1.13 10.58 -1.45
CA VAL A 23 2.50 10.61 -0.93
C VAL A 23 3.46 10.86 -2.07
N GLN A 24 4.28 11.90 -1.96
CA GLN A 24 5.26 12.23 -2.99
C GLN A 24 6.66 11.70 -2.66
N MET A 25 6.95 11.37 -1.38
CA MET A 25 8.27 10.89 -0.95
C MET A 25 8.27 9.98 0.31
N ALA A 26 9.30 9.12 0.40
CA ALA A 26 9.55 8.20 1.52
C ALA A 26 9.69 8.88 2.90
N ARG A 27 10.12 10.14 2.96
CA ARG A 27 10.25 10.92 4.21
C ARG A 27 8.91 11.14 4.92
N GLN A 28 7.81 11.25 4.16
CA GLN A 28 6.46 11.40 4.74
C GLN A 28 5.99 10.10 5.41
N LEU A 29 6.43 8.93 4.94
CA LEU A 29 6.05 7.65 5.52
C LEU A 29 6.63 7.41 6.92
N GLN A 30 7.80 7.97 7.25
CA GLN A 30 8.34 7.87 8.61
C GLN A 30 7.50 8.65 9.63
N ALA A 31 7.04 9.86 9.26
CA ALA A 31 6.13 10.63 10.10
C ALA A 31 4.78 9.92 10.29
N TRP A 32 4.33 9.16 9.28
CA TRP A 32 3.06 8.43 9.34
C TRP A 32 3.16 7.07 10.05
N LYS A 33 4.37 6.55 10.23
CA LYS A 33 4.65 5.33 11.01
C LYS A 33 4.08 5.42 12.43
N GLN A 34 4.04 6.62 13.01
CA GLN A 34 3.54 6.83 14.37
C GLN A 34 2.01 6.89 14.46
N ALA A 35 1.30 7.04 13.34
CA ALA A 35 -0.14 7.30 13.33
C ALA A 35 -0.99 6.19 12.70
N GLY A 36 -0.42 5.01 12.41
CA GLY A 36 -1.16 3.91 11.80
C GLY A 36 -1.45 4.13 10.30
N CYS A 37 -0.46 3.97 9.42
CA CYS A 37 -0.66 4.11 7.98
C CYS A 37 -1.07 2.78 7.34
N ARG A 38 -2.23 2.79 6.67
CA ARG A 38 -2.64 1.74 5.73
C ARG A 38 -2.35 2.17 4.30
N ILE A 39 -1.65 1.32 3.54
CA ILE A 39 -1.30 1.57 2.14
C ILE A 39 -2.17 0.75 1.18
N GLU A 40 -2.83 1.40 0.24
CA GLU A 40 -3.49 0.73 -0.89
C GLU A 40 -2.73 1.04 -2.17
N TYR A 41 -2.15 0.01 -2.79
CA TYR A 41 -1.41 0.15 -4.03
C TYR A 41 -2.22 -0.23 -5.25
N LEU A 42 -2.13 0.59 -6.27
CA LEU A 42 -2.62 0.26 -7.58
C LEU A 42 -1.43 -0.05 -8.50
N ARG A 43 -1.35 -1.28 -9.01
CA ARG A 43 -0.35 -1.72 -9.99
C ARG A 43 -1.00 -1.86 -11.36
N LEU A 44 -0.26 -1.50 -12.41
CA LEU A 44 -0.61 -1.88 -13.78
C LEU A 44 0.20 -3.09 -14.23
N ARG A 45 -0.35 -3.88 -15.16
CA ARG A 45 0.33 -5.06 -15.71
C ARG A 45 1.57 -4.73 -16.54
N SER A 46 1.66 -3.53 -17.10
CA SER A 46 2.81 -3.10 -17.89
C SER A 46 3.01 -1.58 -17.92
N ALA A 47 4.26 -1.14 -18.09
CA ALA A 47 4.60 0.26 -18.35
C ALA A 47 3.99 0.76 -19.67
N HIS A 48 3.80 -0.13 -20.64
CA HIS A 48 3.15 0.21 -21.91
C HIS A 48 1.70 0.65 -21.73
N LEU A 49 0.97 0.03 -20.78
CA LEU A 49 -0.37 0.48 -20.43
C LEU A 49 -0.36 1.86 -19.77
N ALA A 50 0.62 2.14 -18.90
CA ALA A 50 0.80 3.46 -18.31
C ALA A 50 1.01 4.53 -19.40
N LEU A 51 1.90 4.26 -20.37
CA LEU A 51 2.14 5.13 -21.52
C LEU A 51 0.86 5.40 -22.32
N ARG A 52 0.03 4.37 -22.58
CA ARG A 52 -1.24 4.54 -23.28
C ARG A 52 -2.20 5.45 -22.51
N ARG A 53 -2.33 5.28 -21.19
CA ARG A 53 -3.18 6.14 -20.35
C ARG A 53 -2.67 7.59 -20.35
N ILE A 54 -1.35 7.80 -20.31
CA ILE A 54 -0.75 9.14 -20.41
C ILE A 54 -1.01 9.75 -21.79
N ALA A 55 -0.91 8.99 -22.87
CA ALA A 55 -1.21 9.51 -24.21
C ALA A 55 -2.66 9.99 -24.32
N VAL A 56 -3.62 9.24 -23.75
CA VAL A 56 -5.04 9.63 -23.72
C VAL A 56 -5.23 10.94 -22.94
N ARG A 57 -4.67 11.06 -21.74
CA ARG A 57 -4.85 12.30 -20.95
C ARG A 57 -4.18 13.51 -21.61
N VAL A 58 -3.02 13.33 -22.25
CA VAL A 58 -2.31 14.43 -22.91
C VAL A 58 -3.15 14.96 -24.06
N ARG A 59 -3.82 14.07 -24.81
CA ARG A 59 -4.82 14.47 -25.82
C ARG A 59 -6.00 15.24 -25.24
N GLN A 60 -6.32 15.04 -23.97
CA GLN A 60 -7.38 15.75 -23.23
C GLN A 60 -6.85 17.02 -22.51
N GLY A 61 -5.62 17.48 -22.82
CA GLY A 61 -5.03 18.68 -22.23
C GLY A 61 -4.19 18.44 -20.96
N GLY A 62 -3.90 17.18 -20.62
CA GLY A 62 -3.05 16.83 -19.47
C GLY A 62 -1.55 17.01 -19.72
N HIS A 63 -0.75 17.03 -18.63
CA HIS A 63 0.70 17.21 -18.72
C HIS A 63 1.42 15.99 -19.34
N TYR A 64 2.32 16.28 -20.28
CA TYR A 64 3.18 15.27 -20.91
C TYR A 64 4.31 14.82 -19.99
N VAL A 65 4.61 13.52 -20.00
CA VAL A 65 5.73 12.94 -19.27
C VAL A 65 6.55 12.11 -20.24
N LEU A 66 7.87 12.29 -20.24
CA LEU A 66 8.77 11.56 -21.13
C LEU A 66 8.65 10.05 -20.93
N ARG A 67 8.62 9.30 -22.04
CA ARG A 67 8.54 7.83 -22.04
C ARG A 67 9.63 7.18 -21.19
N VAL A 68 10.86 7.68 -21.27
CA VAL A 68 12.00 7.17 -20.50
C VAL A 68 11.77 7.30 -18.99
N ASP A 69 11.17 8.41 -18.55
CA ASP A 69 10.81 8.58 -17.15
C ASP A 69 9.70 7.63 -16.72
N VAL A 70 8.77 7.31 -17.61
CA VAL A 70 7.70 6.35 -17.36
C VAL A 70 8.21 4.96 -17.13
N VAL A 71 9.05 4.48 -18.03
CA VAL A 71 9.65 3.16 -17.91
C VAL A 71 10.52 3.08 -16.65
N ARG A 72 11.34 4.10 -16.40
CA ARG A 72 12.22 4.15 -15.22
C ARG A 72 11.43 4.16 -13.90
N ARG A 73 10.39 5.00 -13.80
CA ARG A 73 9.56 5.12 -12.60
C ARG A 73 8.73 3.86 -12.36
N PHE A 74 8.14 3.27 -13.41
CA PHE A 74 7.34 2.06 -13.28
C PHE A 74 8.08 0.94 -12.52
N SER A 75 9.30 0.64 -12.93
CA SER A 75 10.12 -0.40 -12.29
C SER A 75 10.66 0.03 -10.92
N ARG A 76 10.94 1.32 -10.72
CA ARG A 76 11.42 1.85 -9.44
C ARG A 76 10.31 1.86 -8.39
N ASP A 77 9.09 2.25 -8.75
CA ASP A 77 7.97 2.37 -7.84
C ASP A 77 7.58 1.00 -7.26
N TRP A 78 7.59 -0.05 -8.08
CA TRP A 78 7.37 -1.41 -7.58
C TRP A 78 8.47 -1.86 -6.60
N ARG A 79 9.74 -1.57 -6.89
CA ARG A 79 10.84 -1.88 -5.96
C ARG A 79 10.73 -1.08 -4.66
N ASN A 80 10.36 0.20 -4.74
CA ASN A 80 10.14 1.06 -3.58
C ASN A 80 9.01 0.53 -2.70
N PHE A 81 7.95 -0.01 -3.30
CA PHE A 81 6.92 -0.68 -2.52
C PHE A 81 7.47 -1.80 -1.67
N GLN A 82 8.09 -2.77 -2.32
CA GLN A 82 8.43 -4.03 -1.72
C GLN A 82 9.45 -3.80 -0.60
N ARG A 83 10.38 -2.87 -0.84
CA ARG A 83 11.52 -2.63 0.05
C ARG A 83 11.30 -1.51 1.07
N ILE A 84 10.50 -0.51 0.76
CA ILE A 84 10.38 0.71 1.58
C ILE A 84 8.98 0.86 2.15
N TYR A 85 7.95 0.83 1.31
CA TYR A 85 6.59 1.17 1.77
C TYR A 85 5.92 0.02 2.52
N ARG A 86 5.96 -1.19 1.94
CA ARG A 86 5.39 -2.42 2.49
C ARG A 86 5.90 -2.72 3.92
N PRO A 87 7.19 -2.52 4.27
CA PRO A 87 7.67 -2.74 5.64
C PRO A 87 7.33 -1.62 6.64
N LEU A 88 7.10 -0.39 6.16
CA LEU A 88 6.81 0.76 7.03
C LEU A 88 5.33 0.85 7.42
N ALA A 89 4.44 0.35 6.56
CA ALA A 89 2.99 0.36 6.74
C ALA A 89 2.51 -0.63 7.80
N ASP A 90 1.47 -0.23 8.54
CA ASP A 90 0.79 -1.07 9.53
C ASP A 90 -0.06 -2.15 8.86
N SER A 91 -0.67 -1.78 7.75
CA SER A 91 -1.33 -2.69 6.83
C SER A 91 -1.18 -2.21 5.38
N TRP A 92 -1.26 -3.12 4.43
CA TRP A 92 -1.21 -2.79 3.02
C TRP A 92 -2.04 -3.75 2.16
N ALA A 93 -2.46 -3.29 1.00
CA ALA A 93 -3.12 -4.08 -0.03
C ALA A 93 -2.58 -3.70 -1.40
N VAL A 94 -2.47 -4.67 -2.30
CA VAL A 94 -2.05 -4.50 -3.69
C VAL A 94 -3.20 -4.89 -4.61
N TYR A 95 -3.54 -3.99 -5.52
CA TYR A 95 -4.57 -4.21 -6.54
C TYR A 95 -3.96 -4.12 -7.94
N GLU A 96 -4.40 -5.00 -8.83
CA GLU A 96 -4.20 -4.90 -10.28
C GLU A 96 -5.24 -3.93 -10.85
N ASN A 97 -4.82 -2.87 -11.54
CA ASN A 97 -5.70 -1.80 -12.01
C ASN A 97 -5.67 -1.61 -13.53
N SER A 98 -5.46 -2.68 -14.31
CA SER A 98 -5.44 -2.58 -15.76
C SER A 98 -6.81 -2.72 -16.41
N GLY A 99 -7.76 -3.36 -15.73
CA GLY A 99 -9.12 -3.57 -16.21
C GLY A 99 -10.08 -2.42 -15.87
N HIS A 100 -11.37 -2.70 -15.98
CA HIS A 100 -12.46 -1.76 -15.65
C HIS A 100 -12.58 -1.50 -14.14
N ALA A 101 -12.17 -2.46 -13.31
CA ALA A 101 -12.16 -2.33 -11.86
C ALA A 101 -10.86 -2.90 -11.28
N PRO A 102 -10.34 -2.32 -10.17
CA PRO A 102 -9.18 -2.87 -9.49
C PRO A 102 -9.45 -4.27 -8.90
N ARG A 103 -8.54 -5.21 -9.14
CA ARG A 103 -8.60 -6.58 -8.60
C ARG A 103 -7.58 -6.77 -7.48
N LEU A 104 -8.02 -7.18 -6.29
CA LEU A 104 -7.11 -7.46 -5.17
C LEU A 104 -6.15 -8.62 -5.55
N LEU A 105 -4.85 -8.38 -5.38
CA LEU A 105 -3.80 -9.37 -5.61
C LEU A 105 -3.22 -9.91 -4.31
N GLU A 106 -2.89 -9.02 -3.37
CA GLU A 106 -2.23 -9.37 -2.12
C GLU A 106 -2.64 -8.37 -1.03
N LYS A 107 -2.69 -8.80 0.23
CA LYS A 107 -2.85 -7.90 1.38
C LYS A 107 -2.06 -8.40 2.59
N SER A 108 -1.66 -7.48 3.46
CA SER A 108 -1.12 -7.82 4.77
C SER A 108 -2.20 -8.48 5.63
N ARG A 109 -1.81 -9.48 6.43
CA ARG A 109 -2.65 -9.91 7.57
C ARG A 109 -2.70 -8.74 8.57
N ALA A 110 -3.88 -8.41 9.07
CA ALA A 110 -4.12 -7.22 9.89
C ALA A 110 -3.22 -7.18 11.15
N LEU A 111 -2.90 -5.97 11.60
CA LEU A 111 -2.33 -5.63 12.92
C LEU A 111 -0.93 -6.18 13.23
N ARG A 112 -0.01 -6.24 12.26
CA ARG A 112 1.36 -6.72 12.54
C ARG A 112 2.07 -5.96 13.66
N ARG A 113 1.79 -4.67 13.85
CA ARG A 113 2.29 -3.87 14.98
C ARG A 113 1.57 -4.16 16.28
N ALA A 114 0.25 -4.08 16.31
CA ALA A 114 -0.49 -4.38 17.54
C ALA A 114 -0.27 -5.83 18.00
N VAL A 115 -0.06 -6.79 17.09
CA VAL A 115 0.37 -8.15 17.42
C VAL A 115 1.75 -8.16 18.07
N LYS A 116 2.72 -7.40 17.52
CA LYS A 116 4.05 -7.27 18.13
C LYS A 116 4.01 -6.59 19.49
N ASP A 117 3.22 -5.54 19.64
CA ASP A 117 3.08 -4.82 20.90
C ASP A 117 2.38 -5.70 21.94
N ALA A 118 1.31 -6.40 21.56
CA ALA A 118 0.63 -7.39 22.40
C ALA A 118 1.58 -8.53 22.81
N GLN A 119 2.40 -9.06 21.89
CA GLN A 119 3.43 -10.06 22.20
C GLN A 119 4.50 -9.54 23.16
N LYS A 120 4.96 -8.30 22.98
CA LYS A 120 5.94 -7.67 23.86
C LYS A 120 5.38 -7.51 25.27
N THR A 121 4.17 -6.97 25.40
CA THR A 121 3.47 -6.78 26.68
C THR A 121 3.21 -8.13 27.36
N ALA A 122 2.71 -9.11 26.61
CA ALA A 122 2.50 -10.48 27.09
C ALA A 122 3.77 -11.11 27.66
N ARG A 123 4.91 -10.98 26.98
CA ARG A 123 6.21 -11.43 27.48
C ARG A 123 6.64 -10.71 28.74
N MET A 124 6.49 -9.38 28.77
CA MET A 124 6.91 -8.55 29.89
C MET A 124 6.21 -8.93 31.20
N TYR A 125 4.93 -9.27 31.12
CA TYR A 125 4.10 -9.61 32.29
C TYR A 125 3.82 -11.11 32.44
N GLY A 126 4.40 -11.97 31.58
CA GLY A 126 4.13 -13.41 31.59
C GLY A 126 2.68 -13.79 31.19
N THR A 127 1.95 -12.87 30.56
CA THR A 127 0.53 -13.06 30.20
C THR A 127 0.40 -13.91 28.93
N PRO A 128 -0.38 -15.00 28.92
CA PRO A 128 -0.58 -15.80 27.72
C PRO A 128 -1.41 -15.04 26.67
N LEU A 129 -1.07 -15.21 25.38
CA LEU A 129 -1.85 -14.67 24.26
C LEU A 129 -2.80 -15.72 23.69
N TYR A 130 -4.07 -15.37 23.55
CA TYR A 130 -5.07 -16.22 22.93
C TYR A 130 -5.24 -15.83 21.45
N VAL A 131 -5.11 -16.80 20.55
CA VAL A 131 -5.13 -16.58 19.11
C VAL A 131 -6.13 -17.53 18.46
N TRP A 132 -6.85 -17.07 17.45
CA TRP A 132 -7.75 -17.92 16.66
C TRP A 132 -6.97 -18.64 15.57
N GLU A 133 -6.81 -19.96 15.69
CA GLU A 133 -6.14 -20.83 14.71
C GLU A 133 -7.03 -22.03 14.38
N ASN A 134 -7.22 -22.33 13.09
CA ASN A 134 -7.98 -23.50 12.62
C ASN A 134 -9.39 -23.66 13.22
N GLY A 135 -10.10 -22.54 13.45
CA GLY A 135 -11.45 -22.54 14.01
C GLY A 135 -11.52 -22.71 15.53
N LYS A 136 -10.40 -22.63 16.25
CA LYS A 136 -10.34 -22.74 17.71
C LYS A 136 -9.51 -21.61 18.32
N VAL A 137 -9.82 -21.26 19.57
CA VAL A 137 -8.99 -20.35 20.38
C VAL A 137 -7.85 -21.16 21.01
N VAL A 138 -6.60 -20.76 20.76
CA VAL A 138 -5.40 -21.43 21.26
C VAL A 138 -4.59 -20.44 22.10
N ALA A 139 -4.21 -20.84 23.31
CA ALA A 139 -3.26 -20.10 24.14
C ALA A 139 -1.83 -20.33 23.62
N LYS A 140 -1.08 -19.25 23.37
CA LYS A 140 0.35 -19.29 23.08
C LYS A 140 1.10 -18.88 24.34
N LYS A 141 2.15 -19.64 24.68
CA LYS A 141 3.11 -19.24 25.71
C LYS A 141 3.81 -17.93 25.27
N PRO A 142 4.13 -17.03 26.22
CA PRO A 142 4.82 -15.77 25.91
C PRO A 142 6.15 -15.99 25.16
#